data_AF-D8J8L0-F1
#
_entry.id   AF-D8J8L0-F1
#
_cell.length_a   1.000
_cell.length_b   1.000
_cell.length_c   1.000
_cell.angle_alpha   90.00
_cell.angle_beta   90.00
_cell.angle_gamma   90.00
#
_symmetry.space_group_name_H-M   'P 1'
#
loop_
_entity.id
_entity.type
_entity.pdbx_description
1 polymer ?
#
loop_
_entity_poly.entity_id
_entity_poly.type
_entity_poly.pdbx_seq_one_letter_code
_entity_poly.pdbx_strand_id
1 'polypeptide(L)' 'MDRRCPDCGVTMDAGTLVSAVDREAVKLRTEESAGGVLGKLGMRETLPVEARACPECGLVRLYAESE' A
#
# COMPACT_ATOMS: atom_id res chain seq x y z
N MET A 1 -11.84 -9.89 2.79
CA MET A 1 -11.03 -11.12 2.91
C MET A 1 -10.00 -10.89 3.99
N ASP A 2 -9.96 -11.72 5.02
CA ASP A 2 -8.99 -11.56 6.11
C ASP A 2 -7.57 -11.78 5.60
N ARG A 3 -6.70 -10.78 5.81
CA ARG A 3 -5.29 -10.84 5.38
C ARG A 3 -4.52 -11.66 6.42
N ARG A 4 -4.06 -12.84 6.02
CA ARG A 4 -3.23 -13.73 6.85
C ARG A 4 -1.75 -13.56 6.59
N CYS A 5 -0.95 -13.69 7.65
CA CYS A 5 0.50 -13.78 7.53
C CYS A 5 0.87 -15.10 6.78
N PRO A 6 1.69 -15.04 5.72
CA PRO A 6 2.14 -16.24 5.00
C PRO A 6 3.07 -17.12 5.85
N ASP A 7 3.77 -16.55 6.83
CA ASP A 7 4.79 -17.26 7.61
C ASP A 7 4.17 -17.89 8.87
N CYS A 8 3.33 -17.14 9.60
CA CYS A 8 2.71 -17.59 10.86
C CYS A 8 1.29 -18.16 10.67
N GLY A 9 0.59 -17.78 9.61
CA GLY A 9 -0.80 -18.16 9.38
C GLY A 9 -1.84 -17.43 10.23
N VAL A 10 -1.45 -16.48 11.09
CA VAL A 10 -2.38 -15.67 11.89
C VAL A 10 -2.96 -14.49 11.10
N THR A 11 -4.10 -13.96 11.56
CA THR A 11 -4.67 -12.71 11.05
C THR A 11 -3.74 -11.54 11.34
N MET A 12 -3.57 -10.65 10.36
CA MET A 12 -2.71 -9.48 10.49
C MET A 12 -3.49 -8.24 10.96
N ASP A 13 -2.85 -7.40 11.77
CA ASP A 13 -3.42 -6.15 12.29
C ASP A 13 -3.30 -5.01 11.30
N ALA A 14 -4.25 -4.07 11.33
CA ALA A 14 -4.16 -2.82 10.57
C ALA A 14 -3.06 -1.92 11.13
N GLY A 15 -2.30 -1.28 10.25
CA GLY A 15 -1.27 -0.31 10.63
C GLY A 15 -1.40 1.00 9.87
N THR A 16 -0.84 2.06 10.44
CA THR A 16 -0.68 3.36 9.77
C THR A 16 0.79 3.60 9.47
N LEU A 17 1.11 3.85 8.21
CA LEU A 17 2.46 4.24 7.80
C LEU A 17 2.68 5.71 8.16
N VAL A 18 3.81 6.00 8.81
CA VAL A 18 4.21 7.36 9.16
C VAL A 18 5.46 7.71 8.35
N SER A 19 5.40 8.75 7.52
CA SER A 19 6.57 9.31 6.82
C SER A 19 7.09 10.53 7.57
N ALA A 20 8.42 10.72 7.57
CA ALA A 20 9.08 11.76 8.34
C ALA A 20 8.82 13.19 7.82
N VAL A 21 8.32 13.32 6.58
CA VAL A 21 8.34 14.61 5.90
C VAL A 21 7.01 15.37 6.01
N ASP A 22 5.81 14.77 5.95
CA ASP A 22 4.61 15.63 5.93
C ASP A 22 3.24 14.96 6.16
N ARG A 23 3.12 13.90 6.98
CA ARG A 23 1.85 13.14 7.12
C ARG A 23 1.25 12.67 5.78
N GLU A 24 1.98 12.78 4.67
CA GLU A 24 1.51 12.30 3.38
C GLU A 24 1.41 10.78 3.42
N ALA A 25 0.25 10.29 2.99
CA ALA A 25 0.01 8.87 2.86
C ALA A 25 1.05 8.27 1.89
N VAL A 26 1.70 7.19 2.34
CA VAL A 26 2.56 6.39 1.45
C VAL A 26 1.69 5.83 0.32
N LYS A 27 2.16 5.95 -0.92
CA LYS A 27 1.49 5.45 -2.12
C LYS A 27 2.42 4.55 -2.92
N LEU A 28 1.86 3.58 -3.63
CA LEU A 28 2.58 2.76 -4.60
C LEU A 28 2.53 3.43 -5.96
N ARG A 29 3.68 3.80 -6.51
CA ARG A 29 3.79 4.24 -7.91
C ARG A 29 3.96 3.01 -8.81
N THR A 30 3.08 2.85 -9.79
CA THR A 30 3.15 1.76 -10.77
C THR A 30 3.92 2.20 -12.03
N GLU A 31 4.17 1.28 -12.96
CA GLU A 31 4.69 1.63 -14.29
C GLU A 31 3.59 2.07 -15.26
N GLU A 32 2.33 1.85 -14.90
CA GLU A 32 1.17 2.24 -15.68
C GLU A 32 1.07 3.76 -15.77
N SER A 33 0.55 4.22 -16.91
CA SER A 33 0.27 5.64 -17.12
C SER A 33 -0.96 6.04 -16.33
N ALA A 34 -0.93 7.21 -15.69
CA ALA A 34 -2.12 7.74 -15.04
C ALA A 34 -3.26 7.92 -16.05
N GLY A 35 -4.51 7.87 -15.58
CA GLY A 35 -5.67 8.10 -16.45
C GLY A 35 -5.74 9.53 -17.01
N GLY A 36 -6.46 9.68 -18.14
CA GLY A 36 -6.90 10.98 -18.64
C GLY A 36 -5.78 11.93 -19.08
N VAL A 37 -5.92 13.21 -18.75
CA VAL A 37 -4.97 14.27 -19.16
C VAL A 37 -3.62 14.12 -18.46
N LEU A 38 -3.60 13.62 -17.22
CA LEU A 38 -2.36 13.43 -16.46
C LEU A 38 -1.46 12.37 -17.09
N GLY A 39 -2.04 11.27 -17.59
CA GLY A 39 -1.31 10.27 -18.38
C GLY A 39 -0.71 10.83 -19.65
N LYS A 40 -1.46 11.69 -20.36
CA LYS A 40 -0.96 12.36 -21.57
C LYS A 40 0.23 13.29 -21.29
N LEU A 41 0.39 13.76 -20.05
CA LEU A 41 1.52 14.56 -19.59
C LEU A 41 2.67 13.69 -19.01
N GLY A 42 2.59 12.37 -19.14
CA GLY A 42 3.64 11.44 -18.71
C GLY A 42 3.62 11.10 -17.21
N MET A 43 2.56 11.45 -16.49
CA MET A 43 2.43 11.04 -15.09
C MET A 43 2.11 9.55 -14.99
N ARG A 44 2.73 8.89 -14.03
CA ARG A 44 2.46 7.49 -13.68
C ARG A 44 1.34 7.38 -12.66
N GLU A 45 0.64 6.27 -12.69
CA GLU A 45 -0.39 5.97 -11.72
C GLU A 45 0.22 5.77 -10.32
N THR A 46 -0.51 6.25 -9.31
CA THR A 46 -0.18 6.03 -7.90
C THR A 46 -1.41 5.49 -7.18
N LEU A 47 -1.24 4.36 -6.51
CA LEU A 47 -2.31 3.70 -5.76
C LEU A 47 -2.15 3.96 -4.26
N PRO A 48 -3.24 4.24 -3.51
CA PRO A 48 -3.20 4.20 -2.06
C PRO A 48 -2.90 2.77 -1.61
N VAL A 49 -2.22 2.64 -0.46
CA VAL A 49 -1.92 1.33 0.12
C VAL A 49 -2.43 1.21 1.55
N GLU A 50 -2.97 0.06 1.87
CA GLU A 50 -3.29 -0.35 3.23
C GLU A 50 -2.12 -1.17 3.80
N ALA A 51 -1.65 -0.82 5.00
CA ALA A 51 -0.61 -1.57 5.70
C ALA A 51 -1.22 -2.58 6.67
N ARG A 52 -0.70 -3.81 6.64
CA ARG A 52 -0.99 -4.87 7.61
C ARG A 52 0.29 -5.39 8.25
N ALA A 53 0.29 -5.63 9.55
CA ALA A 53 1.43 -6.17 10.29
C ALA A 53 1.06 -7.48 11.00
N CYS A 54 1.95 -8.47 10.95
CA CYS A 54 1.79 -9.70 11.73
C CYS A 54 2.14 -9.42 13.20
N PRO A 55 1.23 -9.71 14.15
CA PRO A 55 1.49 -9.46 15.58
C PRO A 55 2.53 -10.40 16.19
N GLU A 56 2.85 -11.52 15.52
CA GLU A 56 3.80 -12.52 16.03
C GLU A 56 5.22 -12.33 15.49
N CYS A 57 5.37 -12.28 14.15
CA CYS A 57 6.69 -12.21 13.52
C CYS A 57 7.08 -10.83 13.01
N GLY A 58 6.17 -9.85 13.02
CA GLY A 58 6.44 -8.50 12.55
C GLY A 58 6.50 -8.31 11.03
N LEU A 59 6.18 -9.34 10.23
CA LEU A 59 6.06 -9.17 8.76
C LEU A 59 5.03 -8.08 8.44
N VAL A 60 5.43 -7.10 7.63
CA VAL A 60 4.54 -6.06 7.11
C VAL A 60 4.24 -6.31 5.64
N ARG A 61 2.96 -6.18 5.25
CA ARG A 61 2.50 -6.23 3.86
C ARG A 61 1.73 -4.98 3.53
N LEU A 62 1.97 -4.44 2.34
CA LEU A 62 1.22 -3.32 1.78
C LEU A 62 0.30 -3.85 0.68
N TYR A 63 -0.97 -3.47 0.75
CA TYR A 63 -1.99 -3.86 -0.22
C TYR A 63 -2.44 -2.60 -0.95
N ALA A 64 -2.13 -2.51 -2.25
CA ALA A 64 -2.68 -1.46 -3.07
C ALA A 64 -4.20 -1.65 -3.20
N GLU A 65 -4.95 -0.57 -3.03
CA GLU A 65 -6.35 -0.56 -3.46
C GLU A 65 -6.35 -0.22 -4.95
N SER A 66 -6.87 -1.13 -5.75
CA SER A 66 -7.18 -0.91 -7.16
C SER A 66 -8.68 -0.65 -7.28
N GLU A 67 -9.07 0.46 -7.91
CA GLU A 67 -10.47 0.72 -8.31
C GLU A 67 -10.95 -0.27 -9.39
#